data_AF-A0A3M1AY45-F1
#
_entry.id   AF-A0A3M1AY45-F1
#
_cell.length_a   1.000
_cell.length_b   1.000
_cell.length_c   1.000
_cell.angle_alpha   90.00
_cell.angle_beta   90.00
_cell.angle_gamma   90.00
#
_symmetry.space_group_name_H-M   'P 1'
#
loop_
_entity.id
_entity.type
_entity.pdbx_description
1 polymer ?
#
loop_
_entity_poly.entity_id
_entity_poly.type
_entity_poly.pdbx_seq_one_letter_code
_entity_poly.pdbx_strand_id
1 'polypeptide(L)'
;MDATVNFTNASTNATSYEWNFGDGSTSNEENPSHNYTEDGLYQVTLTATNDCGSVTTTQTIVVAFQAPVAFFDAEQTQGCAPLTVAFQNLSSENASSFEWFFQGGEPATSTEENPTVVYNQAGVYDVMLIASNANGADTFTQVAFIEVNTVPTTTWTYNDDGGTVTFTNTSTNATSYEWDFGDGTGSTEENPVHTYQQNGEYEVTLTAFNDCGFASNTITITVMVNAVEEIPGIQVFELFPNPNSGQFTLRLEGLPLDELNISLVNVIGQRLTDEKVDFSTGKLHKEFNLSELPTGTYILQLRSADKVLHKKLVIE
;
A
#
# COMPACT_ATOMS: atom_id res chain seq x y z
N MET A 1 12.09 -15.29 -47.52
CA MET A 1 11.63 -16.62 -47.09
C MET A 1 11.44 -17.46 -48.31
N ASP A 2 11.57 -18.76 -48.15
CA ASP A 2 11.55 -19.69 -49.25
C ASP A 2 10.74 -20.93 -48.88
N ALA A 3 10.01 -21.45 -49.86
CA ALA A 3 9.15 -22.63 -49.70
C ALA A 3 9.66 -23.72 -50.63
N THR A 4 10.33 -24.72 -50.05
CA THR A 4 10.80 -25.89 -50.78
C THR A 4 9.66 -26.89 -50.98
N VAL A 5 9.29 -27.13 -52.23
CA VAL A 5 8.28 -28.11 -52.64
C VAL A 5 8.99 -29.27 -53.34
N ASN A 6 8.75 -30.48 -52.85
CA ASN A 6 9.25 -31.70 -53.48
C ASN A 6 8.21 -32.27 -54.43
N PHE A 7 8.58 -32.46 -55.69
CA PHE A 7 7.72 -32.99 -56.72
C PHE A 7 8.00 -34.47 -56.95
N THR A 8 6.94 -35.26 -57.06
CA THR A 8 7.03 -36.69 -57.39
C THR A 8 6.41 -36.95 -58.75
N ASN A 9 7.21 -37.47 -59.68
CA ASN A 9 6.74 -37.95 -60.96
C ASN A 9 6.01 -39.30 -60.80
N ALA A 10 4.80 -39.38 -61.35
CA ALA A 10 4.00 -40.60 -61.40
C ALA A 10 3.74 -41.11 -62.82
N SER A 11 4.43 -40.57 -63.83
CA SER A 11 4.31 -41.04 -65.22
C SER A 11 4.93 -42.42 -65.41
N THR A 12 4.46 -43.14 -66.44
CA THR A 12 4.94 -44.48 -66.79
C THR A 12 5.48 -44.51 -68.21
N ASN A 13 6.53 -45.30 -68.47
CA ASN A 13 7.16 -45.47 -69.79
C ASN A 13 7.75 -44.20 -70.42
N ALA A 14 8.08 -43.19 -69.60
CA ALA A 14 8.80 -42.00 -70.03
C ALA A 14 10.31 -42.24 -69.97
N THR A 15 11.07 -41.60 -70.87
CA THR A 15 12.53 -41.64 -70.92
C THR A 15 13.16 -40.28 -70.61
N SER A 16 12.39 -39.19 -70.63
CA SER A 16 12.83 -37.85 -70.20
C SER A 16 11.68 -37.03 -69.62
N TYR A 17 12.05 -36.07 -68.78
CA TYR A 17 11.15 -35.21 -68.02
C TYR A 17 11.54 -33.75 -68.19
N GLU A 18 10.54 -32.88 -68.29
CA GLU A 18 10.71 -31.43 -68.22
C GLU A 18 9.64 -30.85 -67.29
N TRP A 19 10.09 -30.25 -66.21
CA TRP A 19 9.29 -29.52 -65.24
C TRP A 19 9.35 -28.03 -65.54
N ASN A 20 8.22 -27.34 -65.47
CA ASN A 20 8.12 -25.89 -65.38
C ASN A 20 7.35 -25.57 -64.09
N PHE A 21 7.98 -24.80 -63.20
CA PHE A 21 7.43 -24.53 -61.86
C PHE A 21 6.46 -23.33 -61.85
N GLY A 22 6.21 -22.70 -62.99
CA GLY A 22 5.26 -21.59 -63.11
C GLY A 22 5.81 -20.23 -62.64
N ASP A 23 7.05 -20.19 -62.15
CA ASP A 23 7.80 -18.99 -61.76
C ASP A 23 8.90 -18.61 -62.77
N GLY A 24 8.94 -19.30 -63.91
CA GLY A 24 9.96 -19.14 -64.96
C GLY A 24 11.17 -20.07 -64.83
N SER A 25 11.25 -20.87 -63.76
CA SER A 25 12.29 -21.89 -63.59
C SER A 25 11.84 -23.28 -64.06
N THR A 26 12.82 -24.14 -64.38
CA THR A 26 12.60 -25.47 -64.95
C THR A 26 13.56 -26.52 -64.40
N SER A 27 13.20 -27.81 -64.48
CA SER A 27 14.09 -28.93 -64.15
C SER A 27 13.89 -30.12 -65.09
N ASN A 28 14.95 -30.90 -65.32
CA ASN A 28 14.88 -32.17 -66.07
C ASN A 28 15.04 -33.41 -65.17
N GLU A 29 15.08 -33.22 -63.85
CA GLU A 29 15.13 -34.32 -62.89
C GLU A 29 13.80 -35.07 -62.87
N GLU A 30 13.86 -36.37 -62.56
CA GLU A 30 12.65 -37.19 -62.45
C GLU A 30 11.77 -36.75 -61.27
N ASN A 31 12.36 -36.45 -60.11
CA ASN A 31 11.67 -35.99 -58.90
C ASN A 31 12.38 -34.76 -58.33
N PRO A 32 12.18 -33.56 -58.91
CA PRO A 32 12.90 -32.37 -58.48
C PRO A 32 12.39 -31.84 -57.14
N SER A 33 13.27 -31.13 -56.46
CA SER A 33 12.92 -30.18 -55.41
C SER A 33 13.02 -28.76 -55.97
N HIS A 34 12.03 -27.90 -55.70
CA HIS A 34 12.05 -26.51 -56.14
C HIS A 34 11.73 -25.56 -55.00
N ASN A 35 12.36 -24.40 -55.01
CA ASN A 35 12.26 -23.41 -53.95
C ASN A 35 11.59 -22.13 -54.45
N TYR A 36 10.38 -21.87 -53.96
CA TYR A 36 9.62 -20.66 -54.30
C TYR A 36 9.98 -19.52 -53.35
N THR A 37 10.33 -18.36 -53.89
CA THR A 37 10.74 -17.18 -53.10
C THR A 37 9.62 -16.15 -52.91
N GLU A 38 8.53 -16.26 -53.66
CA GLU A 38 7.38 -15.36 -53.62
C GLU A 38 6.11 -16.15 -53.30
N ASP A 39 5.11 -15.49 -52.71
CA ASP A 39 3.79 -16.07 -52.53
C ASP A 39 3.02 -16.03 -53.86
N GLY A 40 2.09 -16.97 -54.02
CA GLY A 40 1.24 -16.96 -55.20
C GLY A 40 0.68 -18.32 -55.60
N LEU A 41 -0.06 -18.27 -56.70
CA LEU A 41 -0.58 -19.43 -57.40
C LEU A 41 0.37 -19.79 -58.53
N TYR A 42 0.97 -20.96 -58.43
CA TYR A 42 1.93 -21.45 -59.43
C TYR A 42 1.30 -22.58 -60.23
N GLN A 43 1.28 -22.43 -61.56
CA GLN A 43 0.89 -23.50 -62.48
C GLN A 43 2.12 -24.34 -62.83
N VAL A 44 2.27 -25.46 -62.14
CA VAL A 44 3.36 -26.40 -62.36
C VAL A 44 2.97 -27.36 -63.48
N THR A 45 3.83 -27.52 -64.47
CA THR A 45 3.65 -28.50 -65.55
C THR A 45 4.78 -29.52 -65.56
N LEU A 46 4.42 -30.79 -65.76
CA LEU A 46 5.36 -31.86 -66.07
C LEU A 46 5.07 -32.36 -67.49
N THR A 47 6.08 -32.28 -68.36
CA THR A 47 6.08 -32.92 -69.68
C THR A 47 6.95 -34.18 -69.62
N ALA A 48 6.32 -35.33 -69.82
CA ALA A 48 6.98 -36.63 -69.88
C ALA A 48 7.05 -37.10 -71.34
N THR A 49 8.23 -37.52 -71.80
CA THR A 49 8.48 -37.86 -73.21
C THR A 49 9.09 -39.24 -73.36
N ASN A 50 8.71 -39.95 -74.43
CA ASN A 50 9.38 -41.14 -74.95
C ASN A 50 9.44 -41.12 -76.48
N ASP A 51 9.94 -42.19 -77.11
CA ASP A 51 10.09 -42.30 -78.57
C ASP A 51 8.77 -42.15 -79.35
N CYS A 52 7.62 -42.35 -78.69
CA CYS A 52 6.29 -42.23 -79.31
C CYS A 52 5.68 -40.83 -79.17
N GLY A 53 6.28 -39.94 -78.37
CA GLY A 53 5.82 -38.55 -78.18
C GLY A 53 5.86 -38.08 -76.73
N SER A 54 5.17 -36.97 -76.47
CA SER A 54 5.15 -36.27 -75.18
C SER A 54 3.73 -36.08 -74.67
N VAL A 55 3.56 -36.15 -73.35
CA VAL A 55 2.33 -35.78 -72.65
C VAL A 55 2.63 -34.80 -71.53
N THR A 56 1.75 -33.82 -71.33
CA THR A 56 1.89 -32.80 -70.30
C THR A 56 0.75 -32.87 -69.32
N THR A 57 1.06 -32.81 -68.03
CA THR A 57 0.08 -32.59 -66.95
C THR A 57 0.34 -31.24 -66.28
N THR A 58 -0.72 -30.62 -65.76
CA THR A 58 -0.66 -29.33 -65.08
C THR A 58 -1.35 -29.44 -63.73
N GLN A 59 -0.69 -28.94 -62.69
CA GLN A 59 -1.27 -28.77 -61.36
C GLN A 59 -1.06 -27.33 -60.89
N THR A 60 -2.04 -26.78 -60.19
CA THR A 60 -1.90 -25.49 -59.53
C THR A 60 -1.59 -25.73 -58.07
N ILE A 61 -0.50 -25.14 -57.57
CA ILE A 61 -0.16 -25.14 -56.16
C ILE A 61 -0.30 -23.73 -55.60
N VAL A 62 -0.54 -23.64 -54.29
CA VAL A 62 -0.54 -22.38 -53.55
C VAL A 62 0.70 -22.34 -52.68
N VAL A 63 1.54 -21.35 -52.91
CA VAL A 63 2.63 -20.99 -51.99
C VAL A 63 2.16 -19.78 -51.22
N ALA A 64 2.03 -19.91 -49.90
CA ALA A 64 1.58 -18.84 -49.04
C ALA A 64 2.60 -18.63 -47.91
N PHE A 65 3.11 -17.42 -47.79
CA PHE A 65 3.87 -17.01 -46.62
C PHE A 65 2.91 -16.44 -45.57
N GLN A 66 3.15 -16.77 -44.31
CA GLN A 66 2.29 -16.33 -43.22
C GLN A 66 2.81 -15.02 -42.61
N ALA A 67 1.88 -14.20 -42.12
CA ALA A 67 2.22 -13.17 -41.15
C ALA A 67 2.90 -13.83 -39.93
N PRO A 68 3.76 -13.10 -39.19
CA PRO A 68 4.30 -13.64 -37.95
C PRO A 68 3.18 -13.78 -36.91
N VAL A 69 3.40 -14.61 -35.89
CA VAL A 69 2.60 -14.66 -34.67
C VAL A 69 3.35 -13.88 -33.62
N ALA A 70 2.74 -12.82 -33.09
CA ALA A 70 3.38 -11.96 -32.09
C ALA A 70 3.32 -12.64 -30.71
N PHE A 71 4.44 -12.64 -29.99
CA PHE A 71 4.50 -13.12 -28.61
C PHE A 71 5.71 -12.53 -27.88
N PHE A 72 5.60 -12.34 -26.58
CA PHE A 72 6.71 -11.87 -25.76
C PHE A 72 6.55 -12.28 -24.29
N ASP A 73 7.64 -12.17 -23.55
CA ASP A 73 7.67 -12.26 -22.09
C ASP A 73 8.62 -11.18 -21.52
N ALA A 74 8.76 -11.11 -20.21
CA ALA A 74 9.71 -10.24 -19.52
C ALA A 74 10.41 -10.96 -18.36
N GLU A 75 11.66 -10.58 -18.08
CA GLU A 75 12.42 -11.19 -16.97
C GLU A 75 11.81 -10.88 -15.59
N GLN A 76 11.13 -9.74 -15.47
CA GLN A 76 10.42 -9.34 -14.26
C GLN A 76 9.15 -8.56 -14.61
N THR A 77 8.07 -8.88 -13.92
CA THR A 77 6.75 -8.26 -14.11
C THR A 77 6.27 -7.50 -12.88
N GLN A 78 6.97 -7.61 -11.75
CA GLN A 78 6.62 -6.92 -10.51
C GLN A 78 7.86 -6.39 -9.80
N GLY A 79 7.77 -5.19 -9.22
CA GLY A 79 8.83 -4.62 -8.39
C GLY A 79 8.53 -3.21 -7.92
N CYS A 80 9.52 -2.52 -7.39
CA CYS A 80 9.37 -1.17 -6.83
C CYS A 80 9.85 -0.10 -7.80
N ALA A 81 9.21 1.07 -7.80
CA ALA A 81 9.64 2.20 -8.62
C ALA A 81 11.02 2.75 -8.17
N PRO A 82 11.94 3.06 -9.09
CA PRO A 82 11.87 2.79 -10.53
C PRO A 82 12.15 1.31 -10.85
N LEU A 83 11.29 0.67 -11.66
CA LEU A 83 11.43 -0.72 -12.09
C LEU A 83 11.98 -0.78 -13.53
N THR A 84 13.15 -1.40 -13.71
CA THR A 84 13.74 -1.62 -15.04
C THR A 84 13.40 -3.00 -15.56
N VAL A 85 12.56 -3.10 -16.58
CA VAL A 85 12.10 -4.37 -17.17
C VAL A 85 12.84 -4.65 -18.48
N ALA A 86 13.41 -5.85 -18.60
CA ALA A 86 13.93 -6.38 -19.86
C ALA A 86 12.87 -7.27 -20.52
N PHE A 87 12.46 -6.92 -21.73
CA PHE A 87 11.49 -7.67 -22.52
C PHE A 87 12.19 -8.62 -23.48
N GLN A 88 11.63 -9.81 -23.63
CA GLN A 88 12.08 -10.82 -24.58
C GLN A 88 11.03 -11.03 -25.67
N ASN A 89 11.40 -10.76 -26.92
CA ASN A 89 10.60 -11.14 -28.06
C ASN A 89 10.61 -12.67 -28.22
N LEU A 90 9.41 -13.25 -28.33
CA LEU A 90 9.18 -14.66 -28.55
C LEU A 90 8.26 -14.90 -29.77
N SER A 91 8.12 -13.87 -30.63
CA SER A 91 7.36 -13.97 -31.86
C SER A 91 7.94 -15.05 -32.77
N SER A 92 7.14 -15.56 -33.70
CA SER A 92 7.59 -16.59 -34.63
C SER A 92 8.79 -16.15 -35.48
N GLU A 93 9.66 -17.09 -35.85
CA GLU A 93 10.93 -16.83 -36.55
C GLU A 93 10.78 -16.08 -37.89
N ASN A 94 9.57 -16.05 -38.46
CA ASN A 94 9.25 -15.30 -39.66
C ASN A 94 8.93 -13.80 -39.43
N ALA A 95 9.11 -13.27 -38.21
CA ALA A 95 9.05 -11.84 -37.95
C ALA A 95 10.33 -11.14 -38.42
N SER A 96 10.20 -9.95 -39.01
CA SER A 96 11.34 -9.13 -39.48
C SER A 96 11.38 -7.72 -38.90
N SER A 97 10.31 -7.27 -38.25
CA SER A 97 10.22 -5.95 -37.62
C SER A 97 9.27 -5.98 -36.42
N PHE A 98 9.60 -5.14 -35.42
CA PHE A 98 8.91 -5.07 -34.14
C PHE A 98 8.53 -3.63 -33.83
N GLU A 99 7.34 -3.43 -33.29
CA GLU A 99 6.90 -2.16 -32.72
C GLU A 99 6.28 -2.42 -31.35
N TRP A 100 6.93 -1.88 -30.32
CA TRP A 100 6.53 -2.04 -28.93
C TRP A 100 5.86 -0.79 -28.41
N PHE A 101 4.89 -0.99 -27.51
CA PHE A 101 4.23 0.07 -26.76
C PHE A 101 4.21 -0.28 -25.28
N PHE A 102 4.77 0.61 -24.47
CA PHE A 102 4.94 0.47 -23.03
C PHE A 102 4.15 1.57 -22.32
N GLN A 103 2.93 1.28 -21.91
CA GLN A 103 2.11 2.27 -21.21
C GLN A 103 2.84 2.72 -19.93
N GLY A 104 3.13 4.01 -19.78
CA GLY A 104 3.83 4.53 -18.58
C GLY A 104 5.31 4.17 -18.49
N GLY A 105 5.87 3.47 -19.48
CA GLY A 105 7.29 3.14 -19.56
C GLY A 105 8.13 4.23 -20.23
N GLU A 106 9.42 4.26 -19.91
CA GLU A 106 10.43 5.11 -20.56
C GLU A 106 11.55 4.23 -21.16
N PRO A 107 11.70 4.18 -22.50
CA PRO A 107 10.89 4.86 -23.50
C PRO A 107 9.47 4.25 -23.62
N ALA A 108 8.50 5.05 -24.09
CA ALA A 108 7.10 4.61 -24.25
C ALA A 108 6.88 3.69 -25.48
N THR A 109 7.82 3.68 -26.42
CA THR A 109 7.81 2.81 -27.62
C THR A 109 9.22 2.36 -27.96
N SER A 110 9.36 1.23 -28.66
CA SER A 110 10.65 0.74 -29.17
C SER A 110 10.50 -0.05 -30.46
N THR A 111 11.56 -0.11 -31.27
CA THR A 111 11.68 -1.00 -32.44
C THR A 111 12.78 -2.06 -32.26
N GLU A 112 13.45 -2.08 -31.11
CA GLU A 112 14.43 -3.11 -30.78
C GLU A 112 13.75 -4.47 -30.60
N GLU A 113 14.44 -5.56 -30.94
CA GLU A 113 13.90 -6.91 -30.78
C GLU A 113 13.69 -7.25 -29.29
N ASN A 114 14.64 -6.90 -28.42
CA ASN A 114 14.58 -7.15 -26.97
C ASN A 114 14.85 -5.84 -26.21
N PRO A 115 13.83 -4.97 -26.03
CA PRO A 115 14.03 -3.67 -25.41
C PRO A 115 14.10 -3.74 -23.87
N THR A 116 14.77 -2.75 -23.28
CA THR A 116 14.75 -2.49 -21.83
C THR A 116 14.00 -1.20 -21.57
N VAL A 117 13.09 -1.21 -20.59
CA VAL A 117 12.18 -0.10 -20.29
C VAL A 117 12.17 0.18 -18.79
N VAL A 118 12.13 1.46 -18.40
CA VAL A 118 12.04 1.87 -17.00
C VAL A 118 10.65 2.40 -16.68
N TYR A 119 10.02 1.87 -15.64
CA TYR A 119 8.76 2.37 -15.09
C TYR A 119 9.04 3.15 -13.81
N ASN A 120 8.98 4.48 -13.91
CA ASN A 120 9.37 5.40 -12.83
C ASN A 120 8.27 5.62 -11.78
N GLN A 121 7.03 5.25 -12.06
CA GLN A 121 5.87 5.49 -11.20
C GLN A 121 5.16 4.19 -10.86
N ALA A 122 4.62 4.11 -9.63
CA ALA A 122 3.78 3.00 -9.24
C ALA A 122 2.49 2.97 -10.07
N GLY A 123 2.02 1.76 -10.38
CA GLY A 123 0.90 1.53 -11.26
C GLY A 123 0.92 0.13 -11.84
N VAL A 124 -0.14 -0.19 -12.58
CA VAL A 124 -0.30 -1.43 -13.33
C VAL A 124 -0.38 -1.06 -14.79
N TYR A 125 0.48 -1.65 -15.62
CA TYR A 125 0.72 -1.22 -16.99
C TYR A 125 0.53 -2.35 -18.00
N ASP A 126 -0.08 -2.01 -19.13
CA ASP A 126 -0.22 -2.88 -20.28
C ASP A 126 1.03 -2.80 -21.18
N VAL A 127 1.35 -3.90 -21.84
CA VAL A 127 2.43 -3.96 -22.84
C VAL A 127 1.90 -4.58 -24.13
N MET A 128 2.23 -3.97 -25.26
CA MET A 128 1.82 -4.42 -26.58
C MET A 128 3.03 -4.56 -27.51
N LEU A 129 3.04 -5.63 -28.29
CA LEU A 129 3.99 -5.89 -29.36
C LEU A 129 3.24 -6.10 -30.67
N ILE A 130 3.68 -5.42 -31.72
CA ILE A 130 3.32 -5.70 -33.10
C ILE A 130 4.54 -6.33 -33.79
N ALA A 131 4.41 -7.60 -34.19
CA ALA A 131 5.41 -8.28 -35.01
C ALA A 131 4.96 -8.25 -36.47
N SER A 132 5.87 -7.96 -37.41
CA SER A 132 5.52 -7.81 -38.82
C SER A 132 6.56 -8.42 -39.76
N ASN A 133 6.09 -8.80 -40.95
CA ASN A 133 6.89 -9.13 -42.12
C ASN A 133 6.22 -8.61 -43.40
N ALA A 134 6.78 -8.91 -44.57
CA ALA A 134 6.24 -8.47 -45.85
C ALA A 134 4.79 -8.96 -46.13
N ASN A 135 4.36 -10.03 -45.47
CA ASN A 135 3.07 -10.68 -45.68
C ASN A 135 1.99 -10.24 -44.70
N GLY A 136 2.35 -9.46 -43.67
CA GLY A 136 1.40 -8.92 -42.70
C GLY A 136 2.01 -8.70 -41.33
N ALA A 137 1.14 -8.46 -40.36
CA ALA A 137 1.49 -8.25 -38.97
C ALA A 137 0.50 -8.96 -38.05
N ASP A 138 0.96 -9.30 -36.87
CA ASP A 138 0.14 -9.76 -35.76
C ASP A 138 0.43 -8.91 -34.52
N THR A 139 -0.52 -8.86 -33.60
CA THR A 139 -0.44 -8.02 -32.40
C THR A 139 -0.76 -8.83 -31.16
N PHE A 140 0.15 -8.76 -30.20
CA PHE A 140 -0.02 -9.39 -28.89
C PHE A 140 0.00 -8.32 -27.80
N THR A 141 -1.00 -8.34 -26.93
CA THR A 141 -1.14 -7.40 -25.81
C THR A 141 -1.30 -8.18 -24.52
N GLN A 142 -0.46 -7.87 -23.54
CA GLN A 142 -0.64 -8.35 -22.18
C GLN A 142 -1.17 -7.20 -21.31
N VAL A 143 -2.39 -7.38 -20.81
CA VAL A 143 -3.08 -6.42 -19.94
C VAL A 143 -2.62 -6.62 -18.50
N ALA A 144 -2.39 -5.53 -17.78
CA ALA A 144 -1.90 -5.52 -16.40
C ALA A 144 -0.63 -6.35 -16.21
N PHE A 145 0.27 -6.31 -17.21
CA PHE A 145 1.43 -7.18 -17.26
C PHE A 145 2.55 -6.74 -16.33
N ILE A 146 2.75 -5.43 -16.17
CA ILE A 146 3.78 -4.87 -15.29
C ILE A 146 3.12 -4.21 -14.09
N GLU A 147 3.45 -4.65 -12.88
CA GLU A 147 2.99 -4.09 -11.61
C GLU A 147 4.16 -3.41 -10.87
N VAL A 148 4.06 -2.09 -10.71
CA VAL A 148 5.07 -1.28 -10.03
C VAL A 148 4.51 -0.78 -8.72
N ASN A 149 5.16 -1.16 -7.64
CA ASN A 149 4.85 -0.76 -6.28
C ASN A 149 5.67 0.46 -5.86
N THR A 150 5.26 1.13 -4.78
CA THR A 150 5.98 2.25 -4.18
C THR A 150 6.07 2.09 -2.67
N VAL A 151 6.89 2.90 -2.03
CA VAL A 151 6.95 2.99 -0.57
C VAL A 151 5.58 3.39 0.01
N PRO A 152 5.31 3.11 1.30
CA PRO A 152 4.06 3.52 1.92
C PRO A 152 3.85 5.03 1.91
N THR A 153 2.61 5.48 2.07
CA THR A 153 2.33 6.84 2.52
C THR A 153 2.01 6.82 4.00
N THR A 154 2.52 7.79 4.75
CA THR A 154 2.31 7.88 6.20
C THR A 154 1.43 9.05 6.57
N THR A 155 0.28 8.73 7.17
CA THR A 155 -0.63 9.70 7.78
C THR A 155 -1.31 9.08 9.00
N TRP A 156 -1.58 9.89 10.00
CA TRP A 156 -2.23 9.43 11.22
C TRP A 156 -2.94 10.57 11.94
N THR A 157 -3.83 10.20 12.84
CA THR A 157 -4.57 11.11 13.74
C THR A 157 -4.45 10.62 15.17
N TYR A 158 -4.81 11.47 16.13
CA TYR A 158 -4.81 11.10 17.54
C TYR A 158 -6.02 11.70 18.27
N ASN A 159 -6.37 11.08 19.39
CA ASN A 159 -7.32 11.62 20.36
C ASN A 159 -6.71 11.52 21.76
N ASP A 160 -6.59 12.65 22.45
CA ASP A 160 -6.12 12.73 23.84
C ASP A 160 -7.32 12.71 24.81
N ASP A 161 -7.32 11.76 25.73
CA ASP A 161 -8.24 11.68 26.87
C ASP A 161 -7.46 11.77 28.18
N GLY A 162 -7.12 13.00 28.56
CA GLY A 162 -6.49 13.27 29.85
C GLY A 162 -5.10 12.67 30.04
N GLY A 163 -4.30 12.59 28.97
CA GLY A 163 -2.96 12.02 28.97
C GLY A 163 -2.89 10.62 28.34
N THR A 164 -4.02 9.95 28.20
CA THR A 164 -4.12 8.69 27.43
C THR A 164 -4.48 9.01 25.99
N VAL A 165 -3.50 8.87 25.09
CA VAL A 165 -3.62 9.18 23.67
C VAL A 165 -3.86 7.91 22.88
N THR A 166 -4.95 7.89 22.12
CA THR A 166 -5.22 6.85 21.12
C THR A 166 -4.77 7.34 19.76
N PHE A 167 -3.86 6.61 19.11
CA PHE A 167 -3.40 6.90 17.76
C PHE A 167 -4.18 6.08 16.74
N THR A 168 -4.55 6.70 15.63
CA THR A 168 -5.23 6.05 14.52
C THR A 168 -4.39 6.20 13.26
N ASN A 169 -3.91 5.07 12.76
CA ASN A 169 -3.13 5.00 11.54
C ASN A 169 -4.05 5.07 10.32
N THR A 170 -3.68 5.91 9.36
CA THR A 170 -4.38 6.09 8.07
C THR A 170 -3.43 5.94 6.88
N SER A 171 -2.24 5.37 7.14
CA SER A 171 -1.23 5.08 6.13
C SER A 171 -1.76 4.14 5.05
N THR A 172 -1.19 4.23 3.84
CA THR A 172 -1.53 3.32 2.75
C THR A 172 -0.29 2.61 2.23
N ASN A 173 -0.49 1.44 1.60
CA ASN A 173 0.58 0.60 1.05
C ASN A 173 1.63 0.13 2.07
N ALA A 174 1.26 0.00 3.35
CA ALA A 174 2.13 -0.49 4.41
C ALA A 174 1.76 -1.92 4.84
N THR A 175 2.74 -2.69 5.29
CA THR A 175 2.59 -4.03 5.86
C THR A 175 3.02 -4.10 7.33
N SER A 176 3.80 -3.14 7.83
CA SER A 176 4.16 -3.01 9.24
C SER A 176 4.44 -1.56 9.64
N TYR A 177 4.48 -1.33 10.96
CA TYR A 177 4.53 0.01 11.55
C TYR A 177 5.49 0.08 12.74
N GLU A 178 6.04 1.27 12.97
CA GLU A 178 6.82 1.63 14.14
C GLU A 178 6.46 3.05 14.57
N TRP A 179 6.15 3.21 15.85
CA TRP A 179 5.81 4.47 16.50
C TRP A 179 6.90 4.87 17.47
N ASP A 180 7.31 6.14 17.39
CA ASP A 180 8.06 6.84 18.44
C ASP A 180 7.11 7.89 19.04
N PHE A 181 6.81 7.79 20.33
CA PHE A 181 5.87 8.68 21.00
C PHE A 181 6.48 10.01 21.44
N GLY A 182 7.77 10.24 21.19
CA GLY A 182 8.47 11.48 21.53
C GLY A 182 8.85 11.61 23.02
N ASP A 183 8.60 10.58 23.82
CA ASP A 183 8.95 10.49 25.25
C ASP A 183 10.01 9.40 25.54
N GLY A 184 10.62 8.85 24.48
CA GLY A 184 11.58 7.74 24.56
C GLY A 184 10.94 6.35 24.57
N THR A 185 9.62 6.26 24.42
CA THR A 185 8.88 5.00 24.26
C THR A 185 8.29 4.87 22.85
N GLY A 186 7.84 3.67 22.48
CA GLY A 186 7.33 3.38 21.15
C GLY A 186 6.45 2.13 21.07
N SER A 187 5.92 1.84 19.89
CA SER A 187 5.05 0.69 19.62
C SER A 187 5.18 0.19 18.18
N THR A 188 4.77 -1.05 17.92
CA THR A 188 4.65 -1.63 16.57
C THR A 188 3.21 -1.97 16.19
N GLU A 189 2.25 -1.63 17.05
CA GLU A 189 0.82 -1.82 16.77
C GLU A 189 0.37 -0.85 15.66
N GLU A 190 -0.63 -1.27 14.88
CA GLU A 190 -1.21 -0.41 13.85
C GLU A 190 -1.91 0.81 14.46
N ASN A 191 -2.68 0.62 15.54
CA ASN A 191 -3.41 1.68 16.23
C ASN A 191 -3.12 1.63 17.74
N PRO A 192 -1.95 2.11 18.20
CA PRO A 192 -1.56 2.01 19.59
C PRO A 192 -2.32 2.99 20.48
N VAL A 193 -2.40 2.63 21.77
CA VAL A 193 -2.80 3.55 22.85
C VAL A 193 -1.58 3.77 23.75
N HIS A 194 -1.25 5.02 24.02
CA HIS A 194 -0.12 5.41 24.86
C HIS A 194 -0.57 6.35 25.98
N THR A 195 0.10 6.33 27.13
CA THR A 195 -0.23 7.23 28.26
C THR A 195 0.98 8.05 28.67
N TYR A 196 0.87 9.36 28.51
CA TYR A 196 1.90 10.32 28.90
C TYR A 196 1.76 10.69 30.37
N GLN A 197 2.90 10.88 31.04
CA GLN A 197 2.96 11.18 32.47
C GLN A 197 2.96 12.68 32.78
N GLN A 198 3.23 13.53 31.79
CA GLN A 198 3.37 14.97 31.97
C GLN A 198 2.65 15.72 30.85
N ASN A 199 2.20 16.94 31.15
CA ASN A 199 1.71 17.86 30.13
C ASN A 199 2.88 18.31 29.27
N GLY A 200 2.67 18.42 27.97
CA GLY A 200 3.73 18.87 27.09
C GLY A 200 3.40 18.75 25.60
N GLU A 201 4.34 19.21 24.79
CA GLU A 201 4.36 18.95 23.36
C GLU A 201 5.31 17.78 23.10
N TYR A 202 4.85 16.81 22.32
CA TYR A 202 5.58 15.60 21.98
C TYR A 202 5.68 15.46 20.46
N GLU A 203 6.90 15.25 19.94
CA GLU A 203 7.13 14.93 18.54
C GLU A 203 6.89 13.45 18.29
N VAL A 204 5.68 13.09 17.87
CA VAL A 204 5.33 11.70 17.59
C VAL A 204 5.66 11.38 16.14
N THR A 205 6.33 10.25 15.91
CA THR A 205 6.69 9.78 14.57
C THR A 205 6.06 8.43 14.30
N LEU A 206 5.33 8.33 13.19
CA LEU A 206 4.93 7.04 12.60
C LEU A 206 5.86 6.73 11.43
N THR A 207 6.50 5.57 11.46
CA THR A 207 7.20 4.96 10.32
C THR A 207 6.41 3.75 9.83
N ALA A 208 6.07 3.72 8.55
CA ALA A 208 5.37 2.61 7.92
C ALA A 208 6.27 1.96 6.86
N PHE A 209 6.24 0.63 6.79
CA PHE A 209 7.13 -0.18 5.95
C PHE A 209 6.36 -1.05 4.96
N ASN A 210 6.98 -1.37 3.83
CA ASN A 210 6.61 -2.45 2.92
C ASN A 210 7.87 -3.00 2.22
N ASP A 211 7.70 -3.90 1.26
CA ASP A 211 8.81 -4.52 0.52
C ASP A 211 9.61 -3.50 -0.34
N CYS A 212 9.03 -2.34 -0.64
CA CYS A 212 9.70 -1.25 -1.36
C CYS A 212 10.48 -0.29 -0.46
N GLY A 213 10.34 -0.40 0.86
CA GLY A 213 11.02 0.45 1.82
C GLY A 213 10.06 1.04 2.85
N PHE A 214 10.28 2.29 3.22
CA PHE A 214 9.50 2.94 4.28
C PHE A 214 9.27 4.42 4.00
N ALA A 215 8.25 4.96 4.66
CA ALA A 215 8.04 6.39 4.81
C ALA A 215 7.80 6.69 6.29
N SER A 216 8.11 7.91 6.71
CA SER A 216 7.85 8.38 8.07
C SER A 216 7.18 9.74 8.08
N ASN A 217 6.35 9.98 9.09
CA ASN A 217 5.71 11.26 9.30
C ASN A 217 5.74 11.62 10.79
N THR A 218 6.32 12.77 11.09
CA THR A 218 6.42 13.34 12.44
C THR A 218 5.44 14.49 12.58
N ILE A 219 4.64 14.48 13.64
CA ILE A 219 3.71 15.56 14.00
C ILE A 219 3.90 15.86 15.49
N THR A 220 3.99 17.15 15.82
CA THR A 220 3.94 17.61 17.21
C THR A 220 2.50 17.58 17.72
N ILE A 221 2.26 16.81 18.78
CA ILE A 221 0.97 16.77 19.48
C ILE A 221 1.08 17.48 20.83
N THR A 222 -0.01 18.06 21.30
CA THR A 222 -0.09 18.59 22.67
C THR A 222 -0.86 17.62 23.52
N VAL A 223 -0.27 17.19 24.63
CA VAL A 223 -0.89 16.26 25.57
C VAL A 223 -1.18 16.97 26.88
N MET A 224 -2.42 16.84 27.34
CA MET A 224 -2.92 17.42 28.58
C MET A 224 -3.33 16.29 29.52
N VAL A 225 -2.46 15.98 30.48
CA VAL A 225 -2.76 15.03 31.54
C VAL A 225 -3.78 15.66 32.49
N ASN A 226 -4.96 15.06 32.59
CA ASN A 226 -5.99 15.44 33.56
C ASN A 226 -5.56 14.93 34.94
N ALA A 227 -4.60 15.61 35.56
CA ALA A 227 -4.43 15.48 36.99
C ALA A 227 -5.67 16.10 37.64
N VAL A 228 -6.48 15.29 38.33
CA VAL A 228 -7.18 15.84 39.50
C VAL A 228 -6.05 16.31 40.40
N GLU A 229 -5.73 17.60 40.37
CA GLU A 229 -4.65 18.14 41.18
C GLU A 229 -5.03 18.00 42.66
N GLU A 230 -4.70 16.84 43.24
CA GLU A 230 -4.66 16.65 44.67
C GLU A 230 -3.77 17.76 45.24
N ILE A 231 -4.21 18.37 46.35
CA ILE A 231 -3.36 19.28 47.12
C ILE A 231 -2.11 18.47 47.52
N PRO A 232 -0.91 18.77 46.97
CA PRO A 232 0.25 17.91 47.14
C PRO A 232 0.53 17.70 48.61
N GLY A 233 0.52 16.43 49.03
CA GLY A 233 0.86 16.04 50.38
C GLY A 233 -0.30 15.70 51.30
N ILE A 234 -1.57 15.98 50.98
CA ILE A 234 -2.70 15.47 51.78
C ILE A 234 -2.87 13.96 51.53
N GLN A 235 -2.55 13.14 52.52
CA GLN A 235 -2.63 11.67 52.46
C GLN A 235 -3.90 11.11 53.10
N VAL A 236 -4.46 11.83 54.09
CA VAL A 236 -5.71 11.47 54.76
C VAL A 236 -6.66 12.64 54.63
N PHE A 237 -7.88 12.38 54.13
CA PHE A 237 -9.01 13.32 54.15
C PHE A 237 -10.27 12.58 54.55
N GLU A 238 -10.57 12.52 55.85
CA GLU A 238 -11.68 11.75 56.41
C GLU A 238 -12.73 12.66 57.05
N LEU A 239 -14.00 12.30 56.84
CA LEU A 239 -15.15 12.91 57.52
C LEU A 239 -15.84 11.79 58.29
N PHE A 240 -15.88 11.87 59.61
CA PHE A 240 -16.52 10.84 60.42
C PHE A 240 -17.28 11.41 61.63
N PRO A 241 -18.48 10.90 61.95
CA PRO A 241 -19.28 9.99 61.09
C PRO A 241 -19.74 10.72 59.82
N ASN A 242 -20.02 9.96 58.75
CA ASN A 242 -20.63 10.46 57.53
C ASN A 242 -21.41 9.30 56.87
N PRO A 243 -22.76 9.28 56.87
CA PRO A 243 -23.68 10.38 57.27
C PRO A 243 -23.58 10.81 58.74
N ASN A 244 -24.08 12.01 59.05
CA ASN A 244 -24.07 12.60 60.40
C ASN A 244 -25.33 13.43 60.68
N SER A 245 -25.62 13.73 61.94
CA SER A 245 -26.77 14.56 62.34
C SER A 245 -26.45 16.06 62.44
N GLY A 246 -25.50 16.54 61.64
CA GLY A 246 -24.95 17.89 61.70
C GLY A 246 -23.64 18.01 62.49
N GLN A 247 -23.16 16.95 63.14
CA GLN A 247 -21.87 16.93 63.84
C GLN A 247 -20.91 15.89 63.25
N PHE A 248 -19.74 16.32 62.80
CA PHE A 248 -18.72 15.43 62.26
C PHE A 248 -17.31 15.97 62.53
N THR A 249 -16.34 15.07 62.47
CA THR A 249 -14.92 15.39 62.57
C THR A 249 -14.27 15.31 61.19
N LEU A 250 -13.57 16.38 60.83
CA LEU A 250 -12.59 16.38 59.77
C LEU A 250 -11.25 15.89 60.32
N ARG A 251 -10.69 14.86 59.70
CA ARG A 251 -9.31 14.43 59.90
C ARG A 251 -8.52 14.59 58.61
N LEU A 252 -7.51 15.45 58.68
CA LEU A 252 -6.50 15.63 57.65
C LEU A 252 -5.13 15.20 58.15
N GLU A 253 -4.41 14.42 57.35
CA GLU A 253 -3.00 14.12 57.57
C GLU A 253 -2.24 14.20 56.26
N GLY A 254 -1.01 14.71 56.30
CA GLY A 254 -0.23 14.98 55.10
C GLY A 254 1.08 15.72 55.35
N LEU A 255 1.66 16.25 54.28
CA LEU A 255 2.77 17.20 54.36
C LEU A 255 2.26 18.57 54.81
N PRO A 256 3.05 19.32 55.59
CA PRO A 256 2.73 20.70 55.95
C PRO A 256 2.43 21.60 54.75
N LEU A 257 1.42 22.46 54.90
CA LEU A 257 1.05 23.46 53.89
C LEU A 257 1.08 24.86 54.52
N ASP A 258 1.61 25.84 53.77
CA ASP A 258 1.68 27.25 54.19
C ASP A 258 0.29 27.90 54.23
N GLU A 259 -0.64 27.39 53.43
CA GLU A 259 -2.04 27.81 53.46
C GLU A 259 -2.98 26.66 53.13
N LEU A 260 -4.05 26.56 53.91
CA LEU A 260 -5.15 25.65 53.68
C LEU A 260 -6.46 26.34 54.07
N ASN A 261 -7.40 26.41 53.14
CA ASN A 261 -8.76 26.88 53.37
C ASN A 261 -9.71 25.70 53.33
N ILE A 262 -10.66 25.66 54.26
CA ILE A 262 -11.78 24.73 54.27
C ILE A 262 -13.05 25.51 54.00
N SER A 263 -13.78 25.12 52.96
CA SER A 263 -15.08 25.69 52.65
C SER A 263 -16.15 24.60 52.64
N LEU A 264 -17.35 24.92 53.13
CA LEU A 264 -18.52 24.08 52.94
C LEU A 264 -19.39 24.69 51.84
N VAL A 265 -19.77 23.90 50.85
CA VAL A 265 -20.70 24.32 49.79
C VAL A 265 -21.89 23.38 49.73
N ASN A 266 -23.06 23.89 49.36
CA ASN A 266 -24.21 23.04 49.05
C ASN A 266 -24.13 22.50 47.60
N VAL A 267 -25.07 21.63 47.21
CA VAL A 267 -25.10 20.99 45.88
C VAL A 267 -25.31 21.96 44.71
N ILE A 268 -25.79 23.19 44.97
CA ILE A 268 -25.91 24.24 43.94
C ILE A 268 -24.67 25.15 43.88
N GLY A 269 -23.61 24.82 44.61
CA GLY A 269 -22.34 25.55 44.63
C GLY A 269 -22.33 26.82 45.50
N GLN A 270 -23.40 27.08 46.27
CA GLN A 270 -23.40 28.18 47.21
C GLN A 270 -22.48 27.85 48.39
N ARG A 271 -21.53 28.74 48.65
CA ARG A 271 -20.62 28.65 49.80
C ARG A 271 -21.31 29.07 51.09
N LEU A 272 -21.32 28.17 52.05
CA LEU A 272 -21.94 28.32 53.36
C LEU A 272 -20.93 28.76 54.42
N THR A 273 -19.74 28.16 54.38
CA THR A 273 -18.62 28.53 55.26
C THR A 273 -17.33 28.60 54.46
N ASP A 274 -16.38 29.38 54.95
CA ASP A 274 -15.04 29.48 54.41
C ASP A 274 -14.08 29.90 55.52
N GLU A 275 -13.03 29.13 55.75
CA GLU A 275 -12.10 29.39 56.85
C GLU A 275 -10.69 28.93 56.51
N LYS A 276 -9.71 29.79 56.82
CA LYS A 276 -8.28 29.45 56.78
C LYS A 276 -7.90 28.67 58.04
N VAL A 277 -7.25 27.53 57.86
CA VAL A 277 -6.79 26.67 58.95
C VAL A 277 -5.27 26.53 58.95
N ASP A 278 -4.71 26.33 60.14
CA ASP A 278 -3.29 26.00 60.30
C ASP A 278 -3.08 24.51 60.00
N PHE A 279 -2.25 24.22 59.00
CA PHE A 279 -1.81 22.88 58.63
C PHE A 279 -0.29 22.74 58.65
N SER A 280 0.42 23.60 59.38
CA SER A 280 1.89 23.63 59.46
C SER A 280 2.51 22.36 60.07
N THR A 281 1.72 21.55 60.79
CA THR A 281 2.17 20.27 61.36
C THR A 281 1.92 19.07 60.45
N GLY A 282 1.21 19.26 59.33
CA GLY A 282 0.73 18.17 58.48
C GLY A 282 -0.40 17.35 59.10
N LYS A 283 -1.00 17.79 60.21
CA LYS A 283 -2.15 17.14 60.85
C LYS A 283 -3.19 18.16 61.28
N LEU A 284 -4.46 17.88 60.99
CA LEU A 284 -5.59 18.69 61.47
C LEU A 284 -6.75 17.78 61.85
N HIS A 285 -7.19 17.91 63.09
CA HIS A 285 -8.43 17.33 63.59
C HIS A 285 -9.35 18.47 63.96
N LYS A 286 -10.50 18.57 63.31
CA LYS A 286 -11.45 19.66 63.53
C LYS A 286 -12.87 19.15 63.59
N GLU A 287 -13.55 19.47 64.69
CA GLU A 287 -14.96 19.18 64.87
C GLU A 287 -15.80 20.28 64.23
N PHE A 288 -16.86 19.88 63.53
CA PHE A 288 -17.84 20.77 62.95
C PHE A 288 -19.19 20.54 63.63
N ASN A 289 -19.89 21.64 63.92
CA ASN A 289 -21.28 21.63 64.36
C ASN A 289 -22.11 22.48 63.40
N LEU A 290 -22.86 21.80 62.55
CA LEU A 290 -23.73 22.31 61.52
C LEU A 290 -25.17 21.86 61.74
N SER A 291 -25.57 21.63 62.99
CA SER A 291 -26.91 21.14 63.35
C SER A 291 -28.05 22.10 62.93
N GLU A 292 -27.71 23.33 62.56
CA GLU A 292 -28.65 24.34 62.03
C GLU A 292 -28.89 24.20 60.52
N LEU A 293 -28.07 23.43 59.81
CA LEU A 293 -28.25 23.20 58.38
C LEU A 293 -29.34 22.14 58.15
N PRO A 294 -30.16 22.30 57.08
CA PRO A 294 -31.12 21.27 56.69
C PRO A 294 -30.46 19.92 56.39
N THR A 295 -31.22 18.84 56.52
CA THR A 295 -30.80 17.52 56.03
C THR A 295 -30.53 17.60 54.52
N GLY A 296 -29.41 17.05 54.08
CA GLY A 296 -29.01 17.14 52.68
C GLY A 296 -27.58 16.72 52.41
N THR A 297 -27.22 16.76 51.13
CA THR A 297 -25.83 16.58 50.68
C THR A 297 -25.13 17.93 50.62
N TYR A 298 -23.92 17.96 51.13
CA TYR A 298 -22.99 19.09 51.07
C TYR A 298 -21.64 18.59 50.55
N ILE A 299 -20.78 19.52 50.17
CA ILE A 299 -19.42 19.23 49.73
C ILE A 299 -18.48 20.03 50.63
N LEU A 300 -17.60 19.33 51.34
CA LEU A 300 -16.47 19.96 52.01
C LEU A 300 -15.33 20.09 51.02
N GLN A 301 -14.83 21.31 50.83
CA GLN A 301 -13.74 21.64 49.92
C GLN A 301 -12.51 22.05 50.72
N LEU A 302 -11.36 21.50 50.35
CA LEU A 302 -10.05 21.99 50.76
C LEU A 302 -9.47 22.81 49.61
N ARG A 303 -8.84 23.94 49.89
CA ARG A 303 -8.14 24.75 48.90
C ARG A 303 -6.78 25.18 49.42
N SER A 304 -5.75 25.03 48.60
CA SER A 304 -4.39 25.52 48.86
C SER A 304 -3.85 26.07 47.54
N ALA A 305 -3.41 27.34 47.51
CA ALA A 305 -3.11 28.05 46.27
C ALA A 305 -4.26 27.92 45.23
N ASP A 306 -3.95 27.40 44.05
CA ASP A 306 -4.85 27.13 42.92
C ASP A 306 -5.51 25.74 42.96
N LYS A 307 -5.16 24.90 43.94
CA LYS A 307 -5.58 23.49 44.02
C LYS A 307 -6.79 23.28 44.92
N VAL A 308 -7.65 22.34 44.56
CA VAL A 308 -8.89 22.03 45.30
C VAL A 308 -9.10 20.53 45.43
N LEU A 309 -9.38 20.08 46.66
CA LEU A 309 -9.83 18.72 46.96
C LEU A 309 -11.27 18.79 47.49
N HIS A 310 -12.12 17.81 47.20
CA HIS A 310 -13.48 17.78 47.72
C HIS A 310 -13.84 16.45 48.36
N LYS A 311 -14.79 16.47 49.30
CA LYS A 311 -15.41 15.26 49.85
C LYS A 311 -16.88 15.50 50.13
N LYS A 312 -17.70 14.52 49.73
CA LYS A 312 -19.14 14.52 49.99
C LYS A 312 -19.41 14.41 51.50
N LEU A 313 -20.27 15.27 52.02
CA LEU A 313 -20.79 15.25 53.39
C LEU A 313 -22.31 15.07 53.33
N VAL A 314 -22.86 14.19 54.16
CA VAL A 314 -24.30 13.92 54.23
C VAL A 314 -24.81 14.21 55.63
N ILE A 315 -25.78 15.13 55.75
CA ILE A 315 -26.48 15.46 56.99
C ILE A 315 -27.87 14.82 56.96
N GLU A 316 -28.19 13.99 57.95
CA GLU A 316 -29.47 13.24 58.10
C GLU A 316 -30.15 13.50 59.44
#